data_AF-A0A8B3L2G9-F1
#
_entry.id   AF-A0A8B3L2G9-F1
#
_cell.length_a   1.000
_cell.length_b   1.000
_cell.length_c   1.000
_cell.angle_alpha   90.00
_cell.angle_beta   90.00
_cell.angle_gamma   90.00
#
_symmetry.space_group_name_H-M   'P 1'
#
loop_
_entity.id
_entity.type
_entity.pdbx_description
1 polymer ?
#
loop_
_entity_poly.entity_id
_entity_poly.type
_entity_poly.pdbx_seq_one_letter_code
_entity_poly.pdbx_strand_id
1 'polypeptide(L)'
;MMVNTGNCGLTADLRNQAESRAVQTVVDTGAYAVAREAEVFAMTEALKLQDSIPEVAATSLFGVIAKLEMIVGADRDIGDPTDFPWPHLASVLHDLKRIAGDLPGGRRSRARTRTDVAKHWDSAAKLVAALKEESMAELRGHIGGH
;
A
#
# COMPACT_ATOMS: atom_id res chain seq x y z
N MET A 1 57.68 -35.62 19.34
CA MET A 1 56.25 -35.96 19.45
C MET A 1 55.48 -34.65 19.22
N MET A 2 55.05 -34.38 17.99
CA MET A 2 54.32 -33.16 17.63
C MET A 2 52.85 -33.54 17.46
N VAL A 3 52.00 -33.01 18.33
CA VAL A 3 50.54 -33.15 18.23
C VAL A 3 50.04 -31.82 17.64
N ASN A 4 49.57 -31.86 16.40
CA ASN A 4 48.87 -30.74 15.79
C ASN A 4 47.47 -30.68 16.40
N THR A 5 47.21 -29.69 17.24
CA THR A 5 45.88 -29.44 17.80
C THR A 5 45.01 -28.79 16.74
N GLY A 6 43.91 -29.47 16.45
CA GLY A 6 42.97 -29.16 15.40
C GLY A 6 42.32 -27.79 15.50
N ASN A 7 42.06 -27.28 14.30
CA ASN A 7 41.32 -26.09 13.95
C ASN A 7 39.83 -26.24 14.38
N CYS A 8 39.51 -25.99 15.65
CA CYS A 8 38.13 -26.11 16.18
C CYS A 8 37.35 -24.78 16.22
N GLY A 9 37.90 -23.68 15.70
CA GLY A 9 37.28 -22.34 15.83
C GLY A 9 36.45 -21.86 14.64
N LEU A 10 36.59 -22.45 13.44
CA LEU A 10 36.06 -21.85 12.19
C LEU A 10 34.71 -22.42 11.73
N THR A 11 34.28 -23.58 12.25
CA THR A 11 33.02 -24.23 11.84
C THR A 11 31.79 -23.69 12.55
N ALA A 12 31.93 -23.20 13.79
CA ALA A 12 30.81 -22.61 14.54
C ALA A 12 30.41 -21.23 14.00
N ASP A 13 31.38 -20.41 13.60
CA ASP A 13 31.14 -19.05 13.11
C ASP A 13 30.44 -19.04 11.74
N LEU A 14 30.84 -19.94 10.83
CA LEU A 14 30.21 -20.10 9.52
C LEU A 14 28.76 -20.60 9.61
N ARG A 15 28.47 -21.49 10.57
CA ARG A 15 27.11 -22.00 10.82
C ARG A 15 26.20 -20.90 11.37
N ASN A 16 26.67 -20.14 12.34
CA ASN A 16 25.91 -19.02 12.91
C ASN A 16 25.66 -17.90 11.86
N GLN A 17 26.62 -17.65 10.97
CA GLN A 17 26.45 -16.71 9.85
C GLN A 17 25.44 -17.22 8.81
N ALA A 18 25.48 -18.51 8.47
CA ALA A 18 24.53 -19.12 7.53
C ALA A 18 23.11 -19.18 8.09
N GLU A 19 22.96 -19.52 9.38
CA GLU A 19 21.67 -19.52 10.09
C GLU A 19 21.12 -18.08 10.21
N SER A 20 21.96 -17.10 10.57
CA SER A 20 21.54 -15.68 10.64
C SER A 20 21.14 -15.12 9.27
N ARG A 21 21.86 -15.50 8.21
CA ARG A 21 21.55 -15.08 6.83
C ARG A 21 20.29 -15.76 6.30
N ALA A 22 20.08 -17.04 6.61
CA ALA A 22 18.85 -17.76 6.27
C ALA A 22 17.62 -17.17 7.00
N VAL A 23 17.74 -16.88 8.30
CA VAL A 23 16.70 -16.20 9.08
C VAL A 23 16.39 -14.82 8.49
N GLN A 24 17.41 -14.05 8.11
CA GLN A 24 17.21 -12.75 7.44
C GLN A 24 16.49 -12.92 6.10
N THR A 25 16.88 -13.88 5.25
CA THR A 25 16.20 -14.10 3.96
C THR A 25 14.74 -14.55 4.09
N VAL A 26 14.41 -15.34 5.12
CA VAL A 26 13.03 -15.78 5.39
C VAL A 26 12.20 -14.62 5.94
N VAL A 27 12.77 -13.79 6.82
CA VAL A 27 12.13 -12.55 7.31
C VAL A 27 11.91 -11.57 6.15
N ASP A 28 12.88 -11.42 5.26
CA ASP A 28 12.78 -10.54 4.08
C ASP A 28 11.75 -11.05 3.07
N THR A 29 11.62 -12.38 2.89
CA THR A 29 10.60 -12.98 2.02
C THR A 29 9.19 -12.81 2.61
N GLY A 30 9.04 -12.95 3.93
CA GLY A 30 7.79 -12.68 4.64
C GLY A 30 7.40 -11.20 4.59
N ALA A 31 8.36 -10.30 4.82
CA ALA A 31 8.15 -8.86 4.72
C ALA A 31 7.79 -8.44 3.28
N TYR A 32 8.43 -9.04 2.28
CA TYR A 32 8.11 -8.83 0.87
C TYR A 32 6.69 -9.29 0.52
N ALA A 33 6.28 -10.49 0.97
CA ALA A 33 4.93 -10.99 0.73
C ALA A 33 3.87 -10.09 1.37
N VAL A 34 4.10 -9.62 2.60
CA VAL A 34 3.22 -8.66 3.28
C VAL A 34 3.18 -7.32 2.55
N ALA A 35 4.32 -6.79 2.11
CA ALA A 35 4.37 -5.54 1.35
C ALA A 35 3.63 -5.65 0.02
N ARG A 36 3.84 -6.75 -0.72
CA ARG A 36 3.15 -7.02 -1.99
C ARG A 36 1.63 -7.10 -1.82
N GLU A 37 1.16 -7.80 -0.78
CA GLU A 37 -0.27 -7.90 -0.51
C GLU A 37 -0.85 -6.53 -0.10
N ALA A 38 -0.12 -5.76 0.71
CA ALA A 38 -0.52 -4.40 1.08
C ALA A 38 -0.58 -3.46 -0.13
N GLU A 39 0.35 -3.59 -1.09
CA GLU A 39 0.33 -2.84 -2.35
C GLU A 39 -0.90 -3.19 -3.20
N VAL A 40 -1.18 -4.48 -3.39
CA VAL A 40 -2.36 -4.94 -4.15
C VAL A 40 -3.64 -4.46 -3.50
N PHE A 41 -3.74 -4.55 -2.17
CA PHE A 41 -4.88 -4.06 -1.43
C PHE A 41 -5.05 -2.54 -1.59
N ALA A 42 -3.99 -1.76 -1.39
CA ALA A 42 -4.04 -0.30 -1.52
C ALA A 42 -4.40 0.14 -2.95
N MET A 43 -3.85 -0.53 -3.98
CA MET A 43 -4.21 -0.30 -5.37
C MET A 43 -5.70 -0.58 -5.60
N THR A 44 -6.18 -1.73 -5.12
CA THR A 44 -7.59 -2.14 -5.28
C THR A 44 -8.54 -1.14 -4.65
N GLU A 45 -8.27 -0.69 -3.42
CA GLU A 45 -9.10 0.32 -2.75
C GLU A 45 -9.04 1.67 -3.47
N ALA A 46 -7.89 2.04 -4.03
CA ALA A 46 -7.78 3.24 -4.87
C ALA A 46 -8.61 3.14 -6.15
N LEU A 47 -8.63 1.98 -6.82
CA LEU A 47 -9.49 1.74 -7.99
C LEU A 47 -10.97 1.81 -7.62
N LYS A 48 -11.41 1.13 -6.55
CA LYS A 48 -12.80 1.21 -6.09
C LYS A 48 -13.23 2.65 -5.80
N LEU A 49 -12.35 3.43 -5.19
CA LEU A 49 -12.61 4.85 -4.96
C LEU A 49 -12.78 5.59 -6.29
N GLN A 50 -11.90 5.36 -7.26
CA GLN A 50 -12.03 5.95 -8.60
C GLN A 50 -13.34 5.56 -9.30
N ASP A 51 -13.74 4.29 -9.22
CA ASP A 51 -14.98 3.77 -9.80
C ASP A 51 -16.24 4.39 -9.17
N SER A 52 -16.17 4.81 -7.90
CA SER A 52 -17.28 5.47 -7.20
C SER A 52 -17.43 6.96 -7.54
N ILE A 53 -16.36 7.63 -7.99
CA ILE A 53 -16.36 9.08 -8.23
C ILE A 53 -17.35 9.54 -9.32
N PRO A 54 -17.56 8.80 -10.43
CA PRO A 54 -18.61 9.12 -11.39
C PRO A 54 -20.00 9.28 -10.77
N GLU A 55 -20.36 8.45 -9.79
CA GLU A 55 -21.68 8.42 -9.15
C GLU A 55 -21.93 9.63 -8.24
N VAL A 56 -20.87 10.25 -7.71
CA VAL A 56 -20.98 11.40 -6.81
C VAL A 56 -21.28 12.68 -7.60
N ALA A 57 -22.50 13.21 -7.56
CA ALA A 57 -22.83 14.45 -8.26
C ALA A 57 -21.92 15.62 -7.84
N ALA A 58 -21.36 16.35 -8.81
CA ALA A 58 -20.61 17.56 -8.53
C ALA A 58 -21.58 18.69 -8.15
N THR A 59 -21.43 19.23 -6.94
CA THR A 59 -22.26 20.34 -6.44
C THR A 59 -21.66 21.72 -6.72
N SER A 60 -20.50 21.78 -7.38
CA SER A 60 -19.78 23.01 -7.72
C SER A 60 -18.97 22.85 -9.00
N LEU A 61 -18.64 23.97 -9.65
CA LEU A 61 -17.77 24.01 -10.83
C LEU A 61 -16.36 23.48 -10.52
N PHE A 62 -15.83 23.76 -9.32
CA PHE A 62 -14.59 23.15 -8.85
C PHE A 62 -14.70 21.63 -8.73
N GLY A 63 -15.84 21.09 -8.30
CA GLY A 63 -16.07 19.64 -8.30
C GLY A 63 -16.02 19.03 -9.71
N VAL A 64 -16.54 19.74 -10.71
CA VAL A 64 -16.43 19.33 -12.13
C VAL A 64 -14.97 19.37 -12.60
N ILE A 65 -14.26 20.46 -12.31
CA ILE A 65 -12.83 20.60 -12.65
C ILE A 65 -12.01 19.47 -11.99
N ALA A 66 -12.30 19.11 -10.74
CA ALA A 66 -11.58 18.06 -10.02
C ALA A 66 -11.76 16.68 -10.67
N LYS A 67 -12.99 16.36 -11.11
CA LYS A 67 -13.24 15.12 -11.86
C LYS A 67 -12.49 15.10 -13.19
N LEU A 68 -12.46 16.22 -13.91
CA LEU A 68 -11.72 16.33 -15.17
C LEU A 68 -10.21 16.26 -14.97
N GLU A 69 -9.64 16.87 -13.92
CA GLU A 69 -8.23 16.71 -13.57
C GLU A 69 -7.88 15.25 -13.29
N MET A 70 -8.76 14.52 -12.57
CA MET A 70 -8.57 13.11 -12.30
C MET A 70 -8.56 12.28 -13.60
N ILE A 71 -9.49 12.56 -14.52
CA ILE A 71 -9.60 11.84 -15.80
C ILE A 71 -8.39 12.13 -16.70
N VAL A 72 -7.97 13.40 -16.84
CA VAL A 72 -6.82 13.80 -17.70
C VAL A 72 -5.47 13.41 -17.09
N GLY A 73 -5.39 13.32 -15.76
CA GLY A 73 -4.21 12.90 -15.02
C GLY A 73 -4.12 11.39 -14.79
N ALA A 74 -5.20 10.64 -15.02
CA ALA A 74 -5.16 9.19 -15.04
C ALA A 74 -4.30 8.70 -16.20
N ASP A 75 -3.62 7.58 -15.96
CA ASP A 75 -2.56 7.04 -16.77
C ASP A 75 -2.95 6.96 -18.26
N ARG A 76 -2.15 7.59 -19.11
CA ARG A 76 -2.43 7.76 -20.54
C ARG A 76 -2.08 6.52 -21.36
N ASP A 77 -1.99 5.35 -20.72
CA ASP A 77 -1.69 4.05 -21.32
C ASP A 77 -2.88 3.47 -22.12
N ILE A 78 -3.66 4.34 -22.76
CA ILE A 78 -4.59 3.96 -23.81
C ILE A 78 -3.76 4.05 -25.10
N GLY A 79 -3.45 2.89 -25.68
CA GLY A 79 -2.41 2.71 -26.69
C GLY A 79 -2.47 3.61 -27.94
N ASP A 80 -3.62 4.23 -28.23
CA ASP A 80 -3.74 5.27 -29.25
C ASP A 80 -4.26 6.60 -28.63
N PRO A 81 -3.46 7.69 -28.66
CA PRO A 81 -3.89 9.01 -28.21
C PRO A 81 -5.03 9.64 -29.04
N THR A 82 -5.48 8.99 -30.13
CA THR A 82 -6.66 9.37 -30.93
C THR A 82 -7.94 8.60 -30.59
N ASP A 83 -7.87 7.49 -29.84
CA ASP A 83 -9.04 6.64 -29.53
C ASP A 83 -10.02 7.24 -28.51
N PHE A 84 -9.60 8.28 -27.79
CA PHE A 84 -10.44 9.02 -26.85
C PHE A 84 -10.16 10.52 -27.00
N PRO A 85 -11.16 11.41 -26.85
CA PRO A 85 -11.01 12.84 -27.10
C PRO A 85 -10.21 13.58 -26.01
N TRP A 86 -9.05 13.05 -25.61
CA TRP A 86 -8.14 13.61 -24.62
C TRP A 86 -7.71 15.04 -24.93
N PRO A 87 -7.36 15.41 -26.19
CA PRO A 87 -7.04 16.81 -26.50
C PRO A 87 -8.21 17.76 -26.21
N HIS A 88 -9.44 17.33 -26.48
CA HIS A 88 -10.64 18.13 -26.24
C HIS A 88 -10.93 18.26 -24.74
N LEU A 89 -10.84 17.16 -23.98
CA LEU A 89 -11.02 17.20 -22.51
C LEU A 89 -9.94 18.06 -21.84
N ALA A 90 -8.69 18.00 -22.30
CA ALA A 90 -7.61 18.84 -21.81
C ALA A 90 -7.86 20.33 -22.12
N SER A 91 -8.35 20.65 -23.34
CA SER A 91 -8.73 22.01 -23.71
C SER A 91 -9.87 22.55 -22.84
N VAL A 92 -10.93 21.75 -22.65
CA VAL A 92 -12.07 22.12 -21.79
C VAL A 92 -11.59 22.35 -20.36
N LEU A 93 -10.77 21.46 -19.81
CA LEU A 93 -10.22 21.61 -18.46
C LEU A 93 -9.41 22.92 -18.33
N HIS A 94 -8.61 23.26 -19.33
CA HIS A 94 -7.84 24.51 -19.36
C HIS A 94 -8.76 25.74 -19.35
N ASP A 95 -9.79 25.77 -20.21
CA ASP A 95 -10.74 26.87 -20.27
C ASP A 95 -11.54 27.02 -18.97
N LEU A 96 -12.00 25.92 -18.38
CA LEU A 96 -12.73 25.94 -17.12
C LEU A 96 -11.88 26.50 -15.99
N LYS A 97 -10.60 26.14 -15.90
CA LYS A 97 -9.65 26.71 -14.93
C LYS A 97 -9.38 28.19 -15.16
N ARG A 98 -9.30 28.62 -16.42
CA ARG A 98 -9.14 30.04 -16.76
C ARG A 98 -10.35 30.87 -16.30
N ILE A 99 -11.55 30.30 -16.37
CA ILE A 99 -12.81 30.99 -16.01
C ILE A 99 -13.06 30.94 -14.50
N ALA A 100 -12.92 29.77 -13.87
CA ALA A 100 -13.29 29.53 -12.48
C ALA A 100 -12.13 29.75 -11.50
N GLY A 101 -10.90 29.83 -12.00
CA GLY A 101 -9.68 29.68 -11.23
C GLY A 101 -9.23 28.22 -11.15
N ASP A 102 -7.96 28.02 -10.82
CA ASP A 102 -7.44 26.70 -10.51
C ASP A 102 -8.05 26.16 -9.22
N LEU A 103 -8.14 24.83 -9.13
CA LEU A 103 -8.44 24.19 -7.86
C LEU A 103 -7.44 24.69 -6.82
N PRO A 104 -7.90 25.12 -5.64
CA PRO A 104 -7.01 25.57 -4.59
C PRO A 104 -6.02 24.46 -4.38
N GLY A 105 -4.74 24.73 -4.70
CA GLY A 105 -3.69 23.73 -4.75
C GLY A 105 -3.78 22.91 -3.49
N GLY A 106 -4.37 21.73 -3.64
CA GLY A 106 -4.67 20.87 -2.52
C GLY A 106 -3.32 20.46 -2.01
N ARG A 107 -2.76 21.20 -1.06
CA ARG A 107 -1.84 20.65 -0.09
C ARG A 107 -2.66 19.53 0.50
N ARG A 108 -2.56 18.33 -0.09
CA ARG A 108 -2.83 17.05 0.55
C ARG A 108 -2.09 17.20 1.85
N SER A 109 -2.84 17.58 2.88
CA SER A 109 -2.22 18.02 4.11
C SER A 109 -1.51 16.77 4.57
N ARG A 110 -0.18 16.74 4.47
CA ARG A 110 0.56 15.55 4.90
C ARG A 110 0.20 15.21 6.34
N ALA A 111 -0.24 16.21 7.12
CA ALA A 111 -0.85 16.02 8.42
C ALA A 111 -2.14 15.18 8.37
N ARG A 112 -3.11 15.47 7.48
CA ARG A 112 -4.32 14.62 7.30
C ARG A 112 -3.94 13.18 6.93
N THR A 113 -3.10 12.99 5.91
CA THR A 113 -2.64 11.65 5.52
C THR A 113 -1.93 10.94 6.67
N ARG A 114 -1.08 11.63 7.44
CA ARG A 114 -0.43 11.06 8.64
C ARG A 114 -1.42 10.67 9.72
N THR A 115 -2.44 11.50 9.97
CA THR A 115 -3.50 11.18 10.93
C THR A 115 -4.28 9.94 10.50
N ASP A 116 -4.61 9.82 9.22
CA ASP A 116 -5.33 8.66 8.70
C ASP A 116 -4.45 7.40 8.77
N VAL A 117 -3.17 7.50 8.40
CA VAL A 117 -2.19 6.42 8.59
C VAL A 117 -2.13 5.98 10.06
N ALA A 118 -2.05 6.92 11.01
CA ALA A 118 -2.04 6.59 12.43
C ALA A 118 -3.31 5.84 12.88
N LYS A 119 -4.49 6.25 12.41
CA LYS A 119 -5.75 5.52 12.68
C LYS A 119 -5.72 4.11 12.10
N HIS A 120 -5.23 3.95 10.88
CA HIS A 120 -5.11 2.63 10.24
C HIS A 120 -4.14 1.72 11.00
N TRP A 121 -3.01 2.25 11.49
CA TRP A 121 -2.09 1.52 12.37
C TRP A 121 -2.78 1.06 13.66
N ASP A 122 -3.55 1.93 14.31
CA ASP A 122 -4.28 1.60 15.53
C ASP A 122 -5.32 0.49 15.31
N SER A 123 -6.07 0.55 14.21
CA SER A 123 -7.01 -0.50 13.82
C SER A 123 -6.32 -1.82 13.50
N ALA A 124 -5.18 -1.78 12.80
CA ALA A 124 -4.40 -2.98 12.49
C ALA A 124 -3.85 -3.64 13.76
N ALA A 125 -3.36 -2.84 14.72
CA ALA A 125 -2.88 -3.34 16.00
C ALA A 125 -3.98 -4.07 16.78
N LYS A 126 -5.20 -3.51 16.80
CA LYS A 126 -6.37 -4.16 17.43
C LYS A 126 -6.74 -5.47 16.74
N LEU A 127 -6.72 -5.51 15.41
CA LEU A 127 -7.03 -6.71 14.65
C LEU A 127 -6.01 -7.83 14.88
N VAL A 128 -4.71 -7.50 14.92
CA VAL A 128 -3.65 -8.46 15.26
C VAL A 128 -3.80 -9.00 16.69
N ALA A 129 -4.18 -8.16 17.65
CA ALA A 129 -4.45 -8.61 19.01
C ALA A 129 -5.63 -9.58 19.07
N ALA A 130 -6.74 -9.26 18.40
CA ALA A 130 -7.93 -10.11 18.34
C ALA A 130 -7.64 -11.48 17.70
N LEU A 131 -6.91 -11.51 16.57
CA LEU A 131 -6.52 -12.76 15.91
C LEU A 131 -5.61 -13.64 16.79
N LYS A 132 -4.72 -13.02 17.58
CA LYS A 132 -3.90 -13.76 18.55
C LYS A 132 -4.76 -14.38 19.64
N GLU A 133 -5.74 -13.65 20.17
CA GLU A 133 -6.67 -14.18 21.18
C GLU A 133 -7.51 -15.34 20.64
N GLU A 134 -8.03 -15.22 19.40
CA GLU A 134 -8.79 -16.28 18.72
C GLU A 134 -7.95 -17.54 18.52
N SER A 135 -6.73 -17.42 17.99
CA SER A 135 -5.82 -18.57 17.81
C SER A 135 -5.44 -19.26 19.13
N MET A 136 -5.30 -18.48 20.22
CA MET A 136 -5.01 -19.01 21.55
C MET A 136 -6.23 -19.69 22.18
N ALA A 137 -7.43 -19.21 21.87
CA ALA A 137 -8.69 -19.84 22.28
C ALA A 137 -8.94 -21.16 21.54
N GLU A 138 -8.67 -21.21 20.24
CA GLU A 138 -8.75 -22.44 19.43
C GLU A 138 -7.76 -23.51 19.92
N LEU A 139 -6.52 -23.11 20.23
CA LEU A 139 -5.51 -24.02 20.77
C LEU A 139 -5.89 -24.57 22.15
N ARG A 140 -6.53 -23.76 23.00
CA ARG A 140 -7.05 -24.21 24.31
C ARG A 140 -8.26 -25.14 24.18
N GLY A 141 -9.13 -24.91 23.20
CA GLY A 141 -10.27 -25.79 22.90
C GLY A 141 -9.84 -27.19 22.43
N HIS A 142 -8.73 -27.27 21.68
CA HIS A 142 -8.21 -28.54 21.16
C HIS A 142 -7.55 -29.44 22.22
N ILE A 143 -7.12 -28.89 23.36
CA ILE A 143 -6.46 -29.64 24.44
C ILE A 143 -7.47 -30.16 25.50
N GLY A 144 -8.70 -29.62 25.51
CA GLY A 144 -9.73 -29.96 26.52
C GLY A 144 -10.76 -31.02 26.13
N GLY A 145 -10.66 -31.61 24.93
CA GLY A 145 -11.60 -32.62 24.42
C GLY A 145 -10.98 -34.02 24.35
N HIS A 146 -10.88 -34.70 25.49
CA HIS A 146 -10.64 -36.15 25.56
C HIS A 146 -11.37 -36.75 26.78
#